data_AF-K7YKK1-F1
#
_entry.id   AF-K7YKK1-F1
#
_cell.length_a   1.000
_cell.length_b   1.000
_cell.length_c   1.000
_cell.angle_alpha   90.00
_cell.angle_beta   90.00
_cell.angle_gamma   90.00
#
_symmetry.space_group_name_H-M   'P 1'
#
loop_
_entity.id
_entity.type
_entity.pdbx_description
1 polymer ?
#
loop_
_entity_poly.entity_id
_entity_poly.type
_entity_poly.pdbx_seq_one_letter_code
_entity_poly.pdbx_strand_id
1 'polypeptide(L)'
;MKYGMNGILVAALALTAGCVEVRDKEDATPVKPMVQVNKVSRMVVDGEMYLFNGAFLTRPELELELRKAPKIWPVEELEFHYKEVILKKNAVIYTMGHRVRWHIDRLESDGARIQTLSPEFKAGVGQAGRHGGHILLDVGTAKGSLRIQMLGQDGGAGKAGAAPDESMRGLAGENGKFSLCANSGEHFERASGKDGSKGHQGKSGSNGSSGGDSGTLEVTIQSGKEFQLNHFRSAGLGGTGGAGGKGGLGGAGGKAMGMVRGADGTFMPCAFKAREGKQGLDGSVGASGLPGNPGAEQSLCITRQQVIECI
;
A
#
# COMPACT_ATOMS: atom_id res chain seq x y z
N MET A 1 10.61 -32.64 -65.93
CA MET A 1 11.67 -33.20 -65.06
C MET A 1 11.71 -32.34 -63.81
N LYS A 2 11.75 -32.79 -62.57
CA LYS A 2 11.52 -34.08 -61.91
C LYS A 2 11.03 -33.67 -60.51
N TYR A 3 9.93 -34.26 -60.06
CA TYR A 3 9.43 -34.17 -58.69
C TYR A 3 10.42 -34.86 -57.74
N GLY A 4 10.66 -34.29 -56.57
CA GLY A 4 11.50 -34.87 -55.52
C GLY A 4 10.79 -34.83 -54.17
N MET A 5 9.98 -35.87 -53.93
CA MET A 5 9.52 -36.32 -52.62
C MET A 5 10.70 -36.47 -51.65
N ASN A 6 10.57 -35.93 -50.44
CA ASN A 6 11.17 -36.38 -49.19
C ASN A 6 10.35 -35.67 -48.10
N GLY A 7 9.80 -36.31 -47.08
CA GLY A 7 10.01 -37.62 -46.51
C GLY A 7 9.44 -37.44 -45.11
N ILE A 8 8.29 -38.04 -44.88
CA ILE A 8 7.52 -37.97 -43.65
C ILE A 8 8.38 -38.53 -42.51
N LEU A 9 8.69 -37.72 -41.50
CA LEU A 9 9.17 -38.19 -40.21
C LEU A 9 8.20 -37.69 -39.13
N VAL A 10 7.09 -38.40 -38.99
CA VAL A 10 6.19 -38.30 -37.85
C VAL A 10 6.85 -39.07 -36.71
N ALA A 11 7.58 -38.35 -35.86
CA ALA A 11 8.05 -38.89 -34.60
C ALA A 11 6.84 -39.01 -33.66
N ALA A 12 6.39 -40.26 -33.47
CA ALA A 12 5.43 -40.64 -32.46
C ALA A 12 6.04 -40.39 -31.06
N LEU A 13 5.79 -39.21 -30.50
CA LEU A 13 5.93 -38.97 -29.06
C LEU A 13 4.73 -39.62 -28.39
N ALA A 14 4.94 -40.84 -27.92
CA ALA A 14 4.03 -41.58 -27.09
C ALA A 14 3.66 -40.72 -25.87
N LEU A 15 2.39 -40.33 -25.83
CA LEU A 15 1.71 -39.74 -24.70
C LEU A 15 1.74 -40.74 -23.53
N THR A 16 2.80 -40.72 -22.72
CA THR A 16 2.67 -41.14 -21.33
C THR A 16 1.97 -40.00 -20.60
N ALA A 17 0.65 -39.92 -20.78
CA ALA A 17 -0.24 -39.19 -19.89
C ALA A 17 -0.22 -39.93 -18.54
N GLY A 18 0.87 -39.75 -17.80
CA GLY A 18 0.87 -40.01 -16.36
C GLY A 18 -0.03 -38.95 -15.75
N CYS A 19 -1.22 -39.35 -15.33
CA CYS A 19 -2.05 -38.56 -14.45
C CYS A 19 -1.23 -38.30 -13.18
N VAL A 20 -0.55 -37.14 -13.13
CA VAL A 20 -0.04 -36.61 -11.87
C VAL A 20 -1.27 -36.13 -11.12
N GLU A 21 -1.85 -37.01 -10.31
CA GLU A 21 -2.85 -36.65 -9.31
C GLU A 21 -2.11 -35.83 -8.25
N VAL A 22 -2.06 -34.51 -8.45
CA VAL A 22 -1.66 -33.57 -7.40
C VAL A 22 -2.76 -33.62 -6.35
N ARG A 23 -2.61 -34.51 -5.37
CA ARG A 23 -3.40 -34.47 -4.14
C ARG A 23 -2.89 -33.30 -3.32
N ASP A 24 -3.48 -32.13 -3.54
CA ASP A 24 -3.35 -31.03 -2.60
C ASP A 24 -3.90 -31.51 -1.27
N LYS A 25 -2.97 -31.67 -0.33
CA LYS A 25 -3.22 -32.11 1.03
C LYS A 25 -3.75 -30.91 1.82
N GLU A 26 -4.96 -30.46 1.48
CA GLU A 26 -5.67 -29.46 2.27
C GLU A 26 -6.58 -30.17 3.29
N ASP A 27 -5.95 -30.78 4.29
CA ASP A 27 -6.60 -31.00 5.60
C ASP A 27 -6.64 -29.68 6.38
N ALA A 28 -7.11 -28.61 5.73
CA ALA A 28 -7.56 -27.43 6.45
C ALA A 28 -8.91 -27.83 7.03
N THR A 29 -8.93 -28.20 8.32
CA THR A 29 -10.18 -28.35 9.07
C THR A 29 -11.11 -27.20 8.69
N PRO A 30 -12.34 -27.47 8.20
CA PRO A 30 -13.24 -26.41 7.78
C PRO A 30 -13.41 -25.48 8.96
N VAL A 31 -12.81 -24.29 8.87
CA VAL A 31 -12.96 -23.25 9.87
C VAL A 31 -14.45 -22.94 9.81
N LYS A 32 -15.22 -23.45 10.78
CA LYS A 32 -16.62 -23.09 10.91
C LYS A 32 -16.64 -21.57 10.95
N PRO A 33 -17.21 -20.88 9.95
CA PRO A 33 -17.32 -19.44 10.05
C PRO A 33 -18.11 -19.17 11.32
N MET A 34 -17.53 -18.41 12.24
CA MET A 34 -18.24 -17.88 13.40
C MET A 34 -19.23 -16.84 12.84
N VAL A 35 -20.31 -17.31 12.25
CA VAL A 35 -21.43 -16.47 11.84
C VAL A 35 -22.11 -16.04 13.13
N GLN A 36 -21.82 -14.83 13.59
CA GLN A 36 -22.61 -14.22 14.65
C GLN A 36 -23.98 -13.88 14.08
N VAL A 37 -24.99 -14.67 14.46
CA VAL A 37 -26.38 -14.42 14.07
C VAL A 37 -27.02 -13.53 15.12
N ASN A 38 -27.18 -12.25 14.79
CA ASN A 38 -27.87 -11.29 15.64
C ASN A 38 -29.33 -11.18 15.21
N LYS A 39 -30.24 -11.71 16.05
CA LYS A 39 -31.69 -11.55 15.87
C LYS A 39 -32.16 -10.33 16.65
N VAL A 40 -32.55 -9.27 15.95
CA VAL A 40 -33.05 -8.05 16.57
C VAL A 40 -34.38 -7.69 15.91
N SER A 41 -35.41 -7.42 16.71
CA SER A 41 -36.75 -7.15 16.17
C SER A 41 -36.80 -5.85 15.37
N ARG A 42 -36.06 -4.82 15.77
CA ARG A 42 -36.12 -3.50 15.14
C ARG A 42 -34.79 -2.76 15.29
N MET A 43 -34.31 -2.16 14.20
CA MET A 43 -33.17 -1.26 14.20
C MET A 43 -33.60 0.10 13.65
N VAL A 44 -33.24 1.17 14.35
CA VAL A 44 -33.48 2.54 13.92
C VAL A 44 -32.13 3.24 13.88
N VAL A 45 -31.79 3.85 12.75
CA VAL A 45 -30.57 4.63 12.57
C VAL A 45 -30.93 6.04 12.15
N ASP A 46 -30.45 7.02 12.91
CA ASP A 46 -30.68 8.45 12.70
C ASP A 46 -29.40 9.29 12.58
N GLY A 47 -28.25 8.63 12.47
CA GLY A 47 -26.94 9.25 12.31
C GLY A 47 -25.92 8.30 11.69
N GLU A 48 -24.66 8.47 12.06
CA GLU A 48 -23.58 7.58 11.64
C GLU A 48 -23.43 6.40 12.60
N MET A 49 -23.42 5.19 12.04
CA MET A 49 -23.17 3.94 12.76
C MET A 49 -22.04 3.16 12.09
N TYR A 50 -21.21 2.51 12.88
CA TYR A 50 -20.02 1.80 12.44
C TYR A 50 -20.10 0.35 12.90
N LEU A 51 -20.05 -0.59 11.96
CA LEU A 51 -19.96 -2.00 12.28
C LEU A 51 -18.54 -2.35 12.72
N PHE A 52 -18.39 -2.77 13.98
CA PHE A 52 -17.11 -3.12 14.57
C PHE A 52 -17.30 -4.27 15.57
N ASN A 53 -16.52 -5.35 15.41
CA ASN A 53 -16.59 -6.56 16.24
C ASN A 53 -18.02 -7.07 16.46
N GLY A 54 -18.79 -7.20 15.37
CA GLY A 54 -20.18 -7.69 15.40
C GLY A 54 -21.24 -6.71 15.94
N ALA A 55 -20.86 -5.49 16.35
CA ALA A 55 -21.79 -4.49 16.89
C ALA A 55 -21.81 -3.21 16.05
N PHE A 56 -22.97 -2.53 15.99
CA PHE A 56 -23.07 -1.19 15.44
C PHE A 56 -22.81 -0.16 16.53
N LEU A 57 -21.77 0.65 16.35
CA LEU A 57 -21.30 1.65 17.30
C LEU A 57 -21.51 3.05 16.73
N THR A 58 -21.83 4.00 17.59
CA THR A 58 -21.70 5.43 17.28
C THR A 58 -20.22 5.82 17.16
N ARG A 59 -19.92 6.99 16.59
CA ARG A 59 -18.53 7.46 16.46
C ARG A 59 -17.77 7.52 17.81
N PRO A 60 -18.31 8.07 18.90
CA PRO A 60 -17.60 8.08 20.20
C PRO A 60 -17.32 6.68 20.75
N GLU A 61 -18.25 5.74 20.56
CA GLU A 61 -18.08 4.34 20.98
C GLU A 61 -17.01 3.64 20.16
N LEU A 62 -17.00 3.86 18.83
CA LEU A 62 -15.94 3.35 17.96
C LEU A 62 -14.58 3.87 18.40
N GLU A 63 -14.43 5.18 18.64
CA GLU A 63 -13.16 5.76 19.10
C GLU A 63 -12.66 5.14 20.42
N LEU A 64 -13.59 4.83 21.34
CA LEU A 64 -13.25 4.15 22.59
C LEU A 64 -12.75 2.72 22.35
N GLU A 65 -13.39 1.98 21.44
CA GLU A 65 -12.99 0.62 21.08
C GLU A 65 -11.68 0.58 20.28
N LEU A 66 -11.45 1.54 19.39
CA LEU A 66 -10.22 1.66 18.61
C LEU A 66 -8.98 1.90 19.48
N ARG A 67 -9.13 2.48 20.67
CA ARG A 67 -8.04 2.62 21.65
C ARG A 67 -7.63 1.28 22.28
N LYS A 68 -8.56 0.33 22.36
CA LYS A 68 -8.34 -1.01 22.94
C LYS A 68 -7.93 -2.03 21.87
N ALA A 69 -8.37 -1.82 20.64
CA ALA A 69 -8.23 -2.76 19.55
C ALA A 69 -6.80 -2.87 19.00
N PRO A 70 -6.42 -4.04 18.45
CA PRO A 70 -5.17 -4.18 17.71
C PRO A 70 -5.18 -3.31 16.45
N LYS A 71 -3.98 -2.97 15.96
CA LYS A 71 -3.76 -2.10 14.79
C LYS A 71 -4.24 -2.70 13.45
N ILE A 72 -4.57 -3.99 13.44
CA ILE A 72 -5.06 -4.75 12.28
C ILE A 72 -6.41 -5.36 12.67
N TRP A 73 -7.45 -5.05 11.89
CA TRP A 73 -8.80 -5.53 12.16
C TRP A 73 -9.13 -6.71 11.25
N PRO A 74 -9.51 -7.87 11.82
CA PRO A 74 -9.91 -9.00 11.01
C PRO A 74 -11.20 -8.69 10.23
N VAL A 75 -11.30 -9.20 9.01
CA VAL A 75 -12.55 -9.18 8.25
C VAL A 75 -13.42 -10.31 8.77
N GLU A 76 -14.47 -9.94 9.51
CA GLU A 76 -15.49 -10.87 10.00
C GLU A 76 -16.61 -11.11 8.97
N GLU A 77 -17.22 -12.29 9.05
CA GLU A 77 -18.46 -12.64 8.37
C GLU A 77 -19.63 -12.58 9.36
N LEU A 78 -20.57 -11.68 9.11
CA LEU A 78 -21.60 -11.30 10.06
C LEU A 78 -22.98 -11.41 9.43
N GLU A 79 -23.93 -12.02 10.13
CA GLU A 79 -25.28 -12.23 9.65
C GLU A 79 -26.31 -11.63 10.61
N PHE A 80 -27.14 -10.73 10.10
CA PHE A 80 -28.17 -10.07 10.91
C PHE A 80 -29.54 -10.35 10.36
N HIS A 81 -30.47 -10.61 11.28
CA HIS A 81 -31.87 -10.87 11.00
C HIS A 81 -32.70 -9.81 11.70
N TYR A 82 -33.35 -8.95 10.90
CA TYR A 82 -34.17 -7.86 11.37
C TYR A 82 -35.61 -7.99 10.88
N LYS A 83 -36.57 -7.85 11.79
CA LYS A 83 -37.98 -7.70 11.38
C LYS A 83 -38.24 -6.30 10.81
N GLU A 84 -37.58 -5.27 11.34
CA GLU A 84 -37.73 -3.91 10.82
C GLU A 84 -36.42 -3.08 10.84
N VAL A 85 -36.04 -2.69 9.63
CA VAL A 85 -35.11 -1.66 9.16
C VAL A 85 -35.62 -0.21 9.09
N ILE A 86 -35.33 0.74 9.99
CA ILE A 86 -35.63 2.17 9.73
C ILE A 86 -34.35 3.00 9.63
N LEU A 87 -34.05 3.48 8.44
CA LEU A 87 -32.93 4.37 8.17
C LEU A 87 -33.46 5.78 7.90
N LYS A 88 -33.27 6.69 8.86
CA LYS A 88 -33.73 8.07 8.75
C LYS A 88 -32.90 8.84 7.71
N LYS A 89 -33.37 10.03 7.40
CA LYS A 89 -32.68 10.97 6.52
C LYS A 89 -31.25 11.20 6.96
N ASN A 90 -30.33 11.12 6.01
CA ASN A 90 -28.88 11.27 6.21
C ASN A 90 -28.23 10.22 7.11
N ALA A 91 -28.93 9.15 7.52
CA ALA A 91 -28.31 8.06 8.26
C ALA A 91 -27.22 7.40 7.39
N VAL A 92 -26.10 7.04 8.01
CA VAL A 92 -25.00 6.35 7.34
C VAL A 92 -24.58 5.14 8.15
N ILE A 93 -24.59 3.96 7.54
CA ILE A 93 -24.05 2.74 8.12
C ILE A 93 -22.72 2.41 7.43
N TYR A 94 -21.65 2.33 8.20
CA TYR A 94 -20.33 1.89 7.74
C TYR A 94 -20.14 0.41 8.06
N THR A 95 -19.98 -0.47 7.05
CA THR A 95 -19.71 -1.90 7.29
C THR A 95 -18.26 -2.22 7.59
N MET A 96 -17.38 -1.22 7.54
CA MET A 96 -15.94 -1.30 7.82
C MET A 96 -15.21 -2.42 7.06
N GLY A 97 -15.64 -2.75 5.84
CA GLY A 97 -15.04 -3.79 4.99
C GLY A 97 -15.38 -5.22 5.39
N HIS A 98 -16.32 -5.42 6.31
CA HIS A 98 -16.81 -6.75 6.71
C HIS A 98 -17.61 -7.43 5.60
N ARG A 99 -17.75 -8.76 5.71
CA ARG A 99 -18.69 -9.54 4.90
C ARG A 99 -20.00 -9.61 5.66
N VAL A 100 -21.01 -8.89 5.19
CA VAL A 100 -22.25 -8.67 5.92
C VAL A 100 -23.41 -9.25 5.13
N ARG A 101 -24.21 -10.08 5.81
CA ARG A 101 -25.49 -10.58 5.31
C ARG A 101 -26.62 -10.02 6.15
N TRP A 102 -27.56 -9.34 5.52
CA TRP A 102 -28.73 -8.74 6.15
C TRP A 102 -30.00 -9.36 5.59
N HIS A 103 -30.76 -10.02 6.45
CA HIS A 103 -32.13 -10.44 6.20
C HIS A 103 -33.08 -9.46 6.88
N ILE A 104 -33.87 -8.74 6.10
CA ILE A 104 -34.73 -7.66 6.59
C ILE A 104 -36.16 -7.86 6.10
N ASP A 105 -37.11 -8.12 7.00
CA ASP A 105 -38.51 -8.30 6.57
C ASP A 105 -39.09 -6.98 6.02
N ARG A 106 -38.83 -5.85 6.70
CA ARG A 106 -39.27 -4.52 6.28
C ARG A 106 -38.17 -3.48 6.39
N LEU A 107 -37.81 -2.84 5.27
CA LEU A 107 -36.86 -1.74 5.18
C LEU A 107 -37.59 -0.44 4.81
N GLU A 108 -37.40 0.60 5.61
CA GLU A 108 -37.82 1.97 5.33
C GLU A 108 -36.58 2.87 5.35
N SER A 109 -36.33 3.58 4.24
CA SER A 109 -35.17 4.44 4.11
C SER A 109 -35.53 5.78 3.47
N ASP A 110 -35.06 6.88 4.06
CA ASP A 110 -35.30 8.24 3.54
C ASP A 110 -34.01 8.87 3.00
N GLY A 111 -33.45 8.26 1.94
CA GLY A 111 -32.19 8.72 1.35
C GLY A 111 -30.97 8.40 2.21
N ALA A 112 -31.05 7.35 3.01
CA ALA A 112 -29.93 6.90 3.84
C ALA A 112 -28.84 6.26 2.98
N ARG A 113 -27.67 6.04 3.60
CA ARG A 113 -26.51 5.44 2.96
C ARG A 113 -25.97 4.24 3.72
N ILE A 114 -25.65 3.17 3.00
CA ILE A 114 -24.75 2.12 3.47
C ILE A 114 -23.43 2.32 2.73
N GLN A 115 -22.31 2.31 3.46
CA GLN A 115 -20.99 2.54 2.90
C GLN A 115 -20.00 1.52 3.47
N THR A 116 -19.12 0.97 2.63
CA THR A 116 -18.20 -0.07 3.10
C THR A 116 -17.12 0.45 4.02
N LEU A 117 -16.53 1.60 3.69
CA LEU A 117 -15.40 2.18 4.41
C LEU A 117 -15.61 3.68 4.58
N SER A 118 -15.35 4.22 5.76
CA SER A 118 -15.34 5.67 5.96
C SER A 118 -14.12 6.29 5.25
N PRO A 119 -14.28 7.43 4.57
CA PRO A 119 -13.19 8.08 3.81
C PRO A 119 -12.07 8.63 4.70
N GLU A 120 -12.31 8.69 6.01
CA GLU A 120 -11.35 9.15 7.01
C GLU A 120 -10.29 8.10 7.32
N PHE A 121 -10.59 6.82 7.12
CA PHE A 121 -9.65 5.74 7.35
C PHE A 121 -8.76 5.54 6.12
N LYS A 122 -7.48 5.88 6.24
CA LYS A 122 -6.46 5.64 5.21
C LYS A 122 -5.52 4.51 5.64
N ALA A 123 -4.99 3.76 4.66
CA ALA A 123 -3.98 2.76 4.96
C ALA A 123 -2.69 3.42 5.48
N GLY A 124 -2.05 2.80 6.46
CA GLY A 124 -0.77 3.28 6.97
C GLY A 124 0.36 3.11 5.94
N VAL A 125 1.47 3.83 6.12
CA VAL A 125 2.66 3.71 5.26
C VAL A 125 3.08 2.24 5.11
N GLY A 126 3.21 1.78 3.87
CA GLY A 126 3.57 0.41 3.52
C GLY A 126 2.47 -0.64 3.77
N GLN A 127 1.23 -0.23 4.04
CA GLN A 127 0.10 -1.15 4.19
C GLN A 127 -0.80 -1.12 2.95
N ALA A 128 -1.30 -2.28 2.53
CA ALA A 128 -2.30 -2.36 1.48
C ALA A 128 -3.63 -1.74 1.94
N GLY A 129 -4.38 -1.19 0.99
CA GLY A 129 -5.73 -0.74 1.21
C GLY A 129 -6.66 -1.92 1.52
N ARG A 130 -7.59 -1.73 2.44
CA ARG A 130 -8.65 -2.69 2.74
C ARG A 130 -9.67 -2.76 1.60
N HIS A 131 -10.11 -3.98 1.29
CA HIS A 131 -11.23 -4.21 0.38
C HIS A 131 -12.55 -3.72 1.00
N GLY A 132 -13.52 -3.33 0.18
CA GLY A 132 -14.85 -2.93 0.60
C GLY A 132 -15.70 -4.05 1.21
N GLY A 133 -15.22 -5.30 1.21
CA GLY A 133 -15.93 -6.44 1.79
C GLY A 133 -17.03 -6.97 0.86
N HIS A 134 -18.06 -7.56 1.47
CA HIS A 134 -19.20 -8.15 0.76
C HIS A 134 -20.48 -7.73 1.46
N ILE A 135 -21.47 -7.25 0.72
CA ILE A 135 -22.79 -6.93 1.29
C ILE A 135 -23.82 -7.78 0.55
N LEU A 136 -24.49 -8.67 1.29
CA LEU A 136 -25.69 -9.37 0.85
C LEU A 136 -26.88 -8.79 1.59
N LEU A 137 -27.79 -8.16 0.86
CA LEU A 137 -28.99 -7.53 1.39
C LEU A 137 -30.24 -8.22 0.83
N ASP A 138 -30.91 -9.00 1.68
CA ASP A 138 -32.16 -9.69 1.37
C ASP A 138 -33.32 -8.99 2.09
N VAL A 139 -34.23 -8.38 1.32
CA VAL A 139 -35.30 -7.53 1.83
C VAL A 139 -36.65 -8.03 1.37
N GLY A 140 -37.54 -8.30 2.33
CA GLY A 140 -38.94 -8.63 2.08
C GLY A 140 -39.69 -7.46 1.46
N THR A 141 -39.92 -6.39 2.24
CA THR A 141 -40.60 -5.17 1.77
C THR A 141 -39.73 -3.94 1.95
N ALA A 142 -39.52 -3.16 0.90
CA ALA A 142 -38.72 -1.93 0.92
C ALA A 142 -39.55 -0.69 0.56
N LYS A 143 -39.32 0.43 1.26
CA LYS A 143 -39.95 1.74 1.01
C LYS A 143 -38.93 2.88 1.07
N GLY A 144 -39.09 3.84 0.16
CA GLY A 144 -38.30 5.08 0.11
C GLY A 144 -37.07 4.98 -0.78
N SER A 145 -35.92 5.51 -0.33
CA SER A 145 -34.69 5.51 -1.13
C SER A 145 -33.45 5.15 -0.31
N LEU A 146 -32.56 4.35 -0.89
CA LEU A 146 -31.31 3.91 -0.28
C LEU A 146 -30.15 4.06 -1.26
N ARG A 147 -29.01 4.53 -0.75
CA ARG A 147 -27.73 4.54 -1.49
C ARG A 147 -26.74 3.54 -0.89
N ILE A 148 -26.14 2.68 -1.70
CA ILE A 148 -25.06 1.79 -1.27
C ILE A 148 -23.75 2.22 -1.95
N GLN A 149 -22.70 2.46 -1.16
CA GLN A 149 -21.38 2.86 -1.65
C GLN A 149 -20.34 1.80 -1.28
N MET A 150 -19.89 1.08 -2.30
CA MET A 150 -18.88 0.02 -2.23
C MET A 150 -17.52 0.63 -2.57
N LEU A 151 -16.77 1.01 -1.54
CA LEU A 151 -15.48 1.67 -1.66
C LEU A 151 -14.36 0.75 -1.18
N GLY A 152 -13.30 0.67 -1.98
CA GLY A 152 -12.00 0.18 -1.53
C GLY A 152 -11.18 1.31 -0.90
N GLN A 153 -10.31 0.98 0.05
CA GLN A 153 -9.42 1.96 0.67
C GLN A 153 -8.18 2.17 -0.20
N ASP A 154 -7.67 3.40 -0.23
CA ASP A 154 -6.39 3.69 -0.88
C ASP A 154 -5.23 2.96 -0.19
N GLY A 155 -4.25 2.54 -0.99
CA GLY A 155 -3.01 1.96 -0.52
C GLY A 155 -2.13 2.98 0.21
N GLY A 156 -1.37 2.50 1.19
CA GLY A 156 -0.42 3.32 1.94
C GLY A 156 0.77 3.73 1.08
N ALA A 157 1.29 4.93 1.33
CA ALA A 157 2.52 5.39 0.69
C ALA A 157 3.71 4.47 1.00
N GLY A 158 4.66 4.39 0.09
CA GLY A 158 5.92 3.69 0.31
C GLY A 158 6.78 4.39 1.38
N LYS A 159 7.62 3.61 2.06
CA LYS A 159 8.60 4.13 3.01
C LYS A 159 9.67 4.92 2.26
N ALA A 160 10.02 6.11 2.76
CA ALA A 160 11.15 6.84 2.25
C ALA A 160 12.45 6.02 2.43
N GLY A 161 13.39 6.20 1.51
CA GLY A 161 14.73 5.65 1.65
C GLY A 161 15.39 6.19 2.91
N ALA A 162 16.18 5.35 3.57
CA ALA A 162 16.85 5.73 4.81
C ALA A 162 17.71 6.98 4.62
N ALA A 163 17.80 7.81 5.68
CA ALA A 163 18.75 8.90 5.71
C ALA A 163 20.19 8.35 5.59
N PRO A 164 21.11 9.08 4.95
CA PRO A 164 22.49 8.64 4.84
C PRO A 164 23.13 8.56 6.22
N ASP A 165 23.95 7.53 6.43
CA ASP A 165 24.80 7.37 7.60
C ASP A 165 26.28 7.54 7.24
N GLU A 166 27.16 7.51 8.24
CA GLU A 166 28.61 7.67 8.04
C GLU A 166 29.23 6.58 7.16
N SER A 167 28.62 5.38 7.07
CA SER A 167 29.11 4.33 6.17
C SER A 167 28.90 4.68 4.70
N MET A 168 28.00 5.63 4.43
CA MET A 168 27.73 6.14 3.09
C MET A 168 28.64 7.32 2.71
N ARG A 169 29.46 7.84 3.64
CA ARG A 169 30.42 8.90 3.33
C ARG A 169 31.50 8.39 2.39
N GLY A 170 31.94 9.24 1.46
CA GLY A 170 33.13 8.95 0.67
C GLY A 170 34.36 8.76 1.56
N LEU A 171 35.29 7.91 1.13
CA LEU A 171 36.62 7.80 1.71
C LEU A 171 37.32 9.17 1.72
N ALA A 172 37.95 9.50 2.83
CA ALA A 172 38.77 10.71 2.94
C ALA A 172 39.96 10.65 1.99
N GLY A 173 40.33 11.81 1.46
CA GLY A 173 41.52 11.97 0.64
C GLY A 173 42.78 11.73 1.48
N GLU A 174 43.78 11.11 0.87
CA GLU A 174 45.08 10.92 1.53
C GLU A 174 45.72 12.29 1.80
N ASN A 175 46.24 12.47 3.01
CA ASN A 175 47.08 13.62 3.32
C ASN A 175 48.33 13.61 2.43
N GLY A 176 48.83 14.80 2.10
CA GLY A 176 50.13 14.93 1.46
C GLY A 176 51.21 14.26 2.31
N LYS A 177 52.25 13.75 1.64
CA LYS A 177 53.47 13.28 2.28
C LYS A 177 54.33 14.47 2.66
N PHE A 178 55.03 14.36 3.79
CA PHE A 178 56.03 15.34 4.16
C PHE A 178 57.10 15.42 3.08
N SER A 179 57.28 16.60 2.50
CA SER A 179 58.33 16.88 1.52
C SER A 179 58.78 18.33 1.67
N LEU A 180 60.08 18.55 1.47
CA LEU A 180 60.62 19.89 1.25
C LEU A 180 60.04 20.42 -0.06
N CYS A 181 59.34 21.55 0.00
CA CYS A 181 58.85 22.21 -1.20
C CYS A 181 60.05 22.83 -1.94
N ALA A 182 60.61 22.09 -2.90
CA ALA A 182 61.51 22.66 -3.89
C ALA A 182 60.73 23.61 -4.82
N ASN A 183 61.39 24.64 -5.36
CA ASN A 183 60.74 25.74 -6.09
C ASN A 183 59.94 25.30 -7.35
N SER A 184 60.06 24.05 -7.82
CA SER A 184 59.18 23.43 -8.84
C SER A 184 59.29 21.88 -8.83
N GLY A 185 58.27 21.16 -9.34
CA GLY A 185 58.34 19.72 -9.66
C GLY A 185 57.55 18.74 -8.75
N GLU A 186 57.82 17.43 -8.92
CA GLU A 186 57.13 16.27 -8.29
C GLU A 186 56.95 16.34 -6.75
N HIS A 187 57.83 17.06 -6.06
CA HIS A 187 57.76 17.25 -4.61
C HIS A 187 56.49 18.00 -4.16
N PHE A 188 55.89 18.80 -5.05
CA PHE A 188 54.65 19.52 -4.81
C PHE A 188 53.42 18.60 -4.76
N GLU A 189 53.30 17.71 -5.76
CA GLU A 189 52.14 16.81 -5.87
C GLU A 189 52.13 15.81 -4.71
N ARG A 190 53.32 15.37 -4.28
CA ARG A 190 53.46 14.54 -3.09
C ARG A 190 53.06 15.27 -1.80
N ALA A 191 53.31 16.58 -1.71
CA ALA A 191 53.00 17.38 -0.52
C ALA A 191 51.54 17.86 -0.46
N SER A 192 50.80 17.82 -1.56
CA SER A 192 49.39 18.19 -1.62
C SER A 192 48.50 17.05 -1.12
N GLY A 193 47.41 17.39 -0.44
CA GLY A 193 46.40 16.40 -0.09
C GLY A 193 45.59 15.99 -1.31
N LYS A 194 45.15 14.73 -1.36
CA LYS A 194 44.23 14.26 -2.39
C LYS A 194 42.81 14.69 -2.05
N ASP A 195 41.99 14.89 -3.07
CA ASP A 195 40.56 15.11 -2.88
C ASP A 195 39.90 13.88 -2.23
N GLY A 196 38.84 14.11 -1.45
CA GLY A 196 38.01 13.03 -0.94
C GLY A 196 37.21 12.37 -2.05
N SER A 197 36.86 11.09 -1.86
CA SER A 197 36.03 10.39 -2.83
C SER A 197 34.55 10.79 -2.72
N LYS A 198 33.78 10.50 -3.77
CA LYS A 198 32.34 10.77 -3.80
C LYS A 198 31.61 9.91 -2.75
N GLY A 199 30.59 10.48 -2.12
CA GLY A 199 29.69 9.72 -1.25
C GLY A 199 28.88 8.65 -1.99
N HIS A 200 28.42 7.64 -1.26
CA HIS A 200 27.60 6.57 -1.81
C HIS A 200 26.18 7.04 -2.15
N GLN A 201 25.57 6.44 -3.16
CA GLN A 201 24.18 6.72 -3.53
C GLN A 201 23.22 6.44 -2.38
N GLY A 202 22.22 7.31 -2.22
CA GLY A 202 21.14 7.17 -1.24
C GLY A 202 20.37 5.87 -1.40
N LYS A 203 19.77 5.40 -0.31
CA LYS A 203 18.90 4.21 -0.35
C LYS A 203 17.62 4.51 -1.11
N SER A 204 17.13 3.59 -1.93
CA SER A 204 15.86 3.77 -2.65
C SER A 204 14.67 3.78 -1.69
N GLY A 205 13.62 4.50 -2.04
CA GLY A 205 12.33 4.40 -1.38
C GLY A 205 11.63 3.08 -1.74
N SER A 206 10.71 2.62 -0.88
CA SER A 206 9.87 1.45 -1.21
C SER A 206 8.74 1.84 -2.15
N ASN A 207 8.22 0.88 -2.89
CA ASN A 207 6.98 1.09 -3.65
C ASN A 207 5.81 1.42 -2.71
N GLY A 208 4.80 2.09 -3.26
CA GLY A 208 3.50 2.25 -2.62
C GLY A 208 2.75 0.92 -2.59
N SER A 209 1.86 0.77 -1.62
CA SER A 209 1.05 -0.42 -1.48
C SER A 209 -0.15 -0.41 -2.43
N SER A 210 -0.72 -1.58 -2.70
CA SER A 210 -1.93 -1.68 -3.51
C SER A 210 -3.14 -1.02 -2.83
N GLY A 211 -4.04 -0.46 -3.64
CA GLY A 211 -5.38 -0.09 -3.21
C GLY A 211 -6.24 -1.33 -2.96
N GLY A 212 -7.29 -1.17 -2.17
CA GLY A 212 -8.29 -2.20 -1.92
C GLY A 212 -9.37 -2.22 -3.00
N ASP A 213 -9.99 -3.37 -3.19
CA ASP A 213 -11.08 -3.51 -4.16
C ASP A 213 -12.38 -2.86 -3.65
N SER A 214 -13.29 -2.51 -4.57
CA SER A 214 -14.59 -1.90 -4.21
C SER A 214 -15.46 -2.79 -3.31
N GLY A 215 -15.26 -4.11 -3.36
CA GLY A 215 -16.12 -5.10 -2.70
C GLY A 215 -17.34 -5.49 -3.55
N THR A 216 -18.00 -6.58 -3.16
CA THR A 216 -19.13 -7.17 -3.91
C THR A 216 -20.47 -6.86 -3.26
N LEU A 217 -21.49 -6.61 -4.07
CA LEU A 217 -22.83 -6.25 -3.61
C LEU A 217 -23.88 -7.18 -4.23
N GLU A 218 -24.66 -7.83 -3.39
CA GLU A 218 -25.80 -8.66 -3.77
C GLU A 218 -27.05 -8.11 -3.08
N VAL A 219 -28.06 -7.71 -3.85
CA VAL A 219 -29.30 -7.16 -3.29
C VAL A 219 -30.50 -7.90 -3.86
N THR A 220 -31.34 -8.44 -2.98
CA THR A 220 -32.64 -9.03 -3.34
C THR A 220 -33.75 -8.24 -2.66
N ILE A 221 -34.70 -7.74 -3.44
CA ILE A 221 -35.89 -7.04 -2.92
C ILE A 221 -37.14 -7.75 -3.44
N GLN A 222 -37.88 -8.38 -2.52
CA GLN A 222 -39.07 -9.15 -2.87
C GLN A 222 -40.28 -8.26 -3.16
N SER A 223 -40.42 -7.12 -2.49
CA SER A 223 -41.50 -6.15 -2.70
C SER A 223 -41.04 -4.72 -2.42
N GLY A 224 -41.33 -3.78 -3.30
CA GLY A 224 -40.90 -2.38 -3.13
C GLY A 224 -41.10 -1.53 -4.37
N LYS A 225 -42.33 -1.45 -4.88
CA LYS A 225 -42.65 -0.78 -6.15
C LYS A 225 -42.13 0.65 -6.26
N GLU A 226 -42.09 1.37 -5.15
CA GLU A 226 -41.61 2.77 -5.07
C GLU A 226 -40.20 2.90 -4.49
N PHE A 227 -39.49 1.78 -4.29
CA PHE A 227 -38.18 1.79 -3.67
C PHE A 227 -37.06 2.12 -4.66
N GLN A 228 -36.35 3.21 -4.39
CA GLN A 228 -35.20 3.64 -5.18
C GLN A 228 -33.91 3.12 -4.56
N LEU A 229 -33.17 2.30 -5.29
CA LEU A 229 -31.85 1.83 -4.89
C LEU A 229 -30.83 2.44 -5.82
N ASN A 230 -29.95 3.26 -5.26
CA ASN A 230 -28.77 3.76 -5.97
C ASN A 230 -27.55 3.03 -5.44
N HIS A 231 -26.62 2.68 -6.31
CA HIS A 231 -25.35 2.10 -5.91
C HIS A 231 -24.20 2.85 -6.57
N PHE A 232 -23.04 2.80 -5.94
CA PHE A 232 -21.79 3.34 -6.46
C PHE A 232 -20.66 2.42 -6.02
N ARG A 233 -19.77 2.08 -6.95
CA ARG A 233 -18.56 1.30 -6.67
C ARG A 233 -17.34 2.15 -7.04
N SER A 234 -16.29 2.05 -6.24
CA SER A 234 -14.98 2.61 -6.58
C SER A 234 -13.92 1.78 -5.90
N ALA A 235 -12.95 1.32 -6.68
CA ALA A 235 -11.73 0.77 -6.10
C ALA A 235 -10.91 1.86 -5.41
N GLY A 236 -10.09 1.45 -4.45
CA GLY A 236 -9.07 2.30 -3.84
C GLY A 236 -7.90 2.51 -4.80
N LEU A 237 -7.30 3.69 -4.76
CA LEU A 237 -6.09 3.98 -5.52
C LEU A 237 -4.88 3.29 -4.90
N GLY A 238 -3.86 3.01 -5.71
CA GLY A 238 -2.56 2.58 -5.18
C GLY A 238 -1.88 3.71 -4.41
N GLY A 239 -1.11 3.35 -3.39
CA GLY A 239 -0.31 4.32 -2.64
C GLY A 239 0.81 4.92 -3.48
N THR A 240 1.24 6.14 -3.15
CA THR A 240 2.40 6.74 -3.79
C THR A 240 3.68 5.98 -3.42
N GLY A 241 4.67 5.96 -4.31
CA GLY A 241 6.00 5.45 -3.98
C GLY A 241 6.72 6.31 -2.94
N GLY A 242 7.58 5.69 -2.14
CA GLY A 242 8.42 6.40 -1.17
C GLY A 242 9.52 7.19 -1.88
N ALA A 243 9.84 8.38 -1.37
CA ALA A 243 10.96 9.16 -1.91
C ALA A 243 12.30 8.43 -1.70
N GLY A 244 13.22 8.56 -2.64
CA GLY A 244 14.60 8.12 -2.46
C GLY A 244 15.31 8.87 -1.33
N GLY A 245 16.14 8.18 -0.56
CA GLY A 245 16.97 8.77 0.49
C GLY A 245 18.07 9.66 -0.09
N LYS A 246 18.54 10.64 0.69
CA LYS A 246 19.68 11.48 0.28
C LYS A 246 20.95 10.63 0.12
N GLY A 247 21.84 11.03 -0.79
CA GLY A 247 23.15 10.41 -0.90
C GLY A 247 24.04 10.71 0.31
N GLY A 248 25.05 9.87 0.52
CA GLY A 248 26.06 10.09 1.55
C GLY A 248 26.93 11.31 1.22
N LEU A 249 27.49 11.93 2.26
CA LEU A 249 28.37 13.08 2.07
C LEU A 249 29.66 12.69 1.35
N GLY A 250 30.26 13.60 0.59
CA GLY A 250 31.60 13.39 0.08
C GLY A 250 32.64 13.22 1.19
N GLY A 251 33.69 12.45 0.92
CA GLY A 251 34.82 12.29 1.84
C GLY A 251 35.56 13.60 2.04
N ALA A 252 36.08 13.82 3.25
CA ALA A 252 36.91 15.01 3.50
C ALA A 252 38.17 14.97 2.62
N GLY A 253 38.65 16.13 2.16
CA GLY A 253 39.93 16.20 1.47
C GLY A 253 41.13 16.00 2.39
N GLY A 254 42.23 15.49 1.84
CA GLY A 254 43.47 15.33 2.58
C GLY A 254 44.14 16.67 2.87
N LYS A 255 44.83 16.78 3.99
CA LYS A 255 45.60 17.98 4.35
C LYS A 255 46.90 18.07 3.54
N ALA A 256 47.29 19.28 3.17
CA ALA A 256 48.63 19.54 2.63
C ALA A 256 49.68 19.42 3.73
N MET A 257 50.83 18.80 3.43
CA MET A 257 51.93 18.56 4.38
C MET A 257 53.28 19.08 3.87
N GLY A 258 53.27 20.05 2.94
CA GLY A 258 54.48 20.67 2.43
C GLY A 258 55.11 21.63 3.43
N MET A 259 56.42 21.51 3.66
CA MET A 259 57.19 22.49 4.43
C MET A 259 58.38 23.06 3.65
N VAL A 260 58.68 24.34 3.85
CA VAL A 260 59.90 25.01 3.40
C VAL A 260 60.83 25.15 4.60
N ARG A 261 62.12 24.91 4.41
CA ARG A 261 63.12 25.20 5.44
C ARG A 261 63.45 26.71 5.40
N GLY A 262 63.19 27.40 6.50
CA GLY A 262 63.54 28.80 6.73
C GLY A 262 65.05 29.02 6.82
N ALA A 263 65.47 30.27 6.71
CA ALA A 263 66.88 30.67 6.81
C ALA A 263 67.49 30.35 8.19
N ASP A 264 66.65 30.28 9.23
CA ASP A 264 66.99 29.85 10.59
C ASP A 264 67.00 28.32 10.77
N GLY A 265 66.74 27.57 9.69
CA GLY A 265 66.65 26.12 9.70
C GLY A 265 65.30 25.56 10.18
N THR A 266 64.34 26.40 10.58
CA THR A 266 63.00 25.96 10.98
C THR A 266 62.17 25.51 9.78
N PHE A 267 61.27 24.55 9.97
CA PHE A 267 60.36 24.13 8.91
C PHE A 267 59.06 24.93 9.02
N MET A 268 58.74 25.70 7.99
CA MET A 268 57.52 26.49 7.89
C MET A 268 56.57 25.88 6.86
N PRO A 269 55.24 25.95 7.04
CA PRO A 269 54.29 25.52 6.02
C PRO A 269 54.57 26.23 4.69
N CYS A 270 54.49 25.51 3.57
CA CYS A 270 54.68 26.12 2.26
C CYS A 270 53.53 27.08 1.96
N ALA A 271 53.71 28.36 2.28
CA ALA A 271 52.67 29.39 2.25
C ALA A 271 51.97 29.59 0.88
N PHE A 272 52.52 29.06 -0.22
CA PHE A 272 52.06 29.42 -1.57
C PHE A 272 51.77 28.27 -2.53
N LYS A 273 51.97 27.00 -2.16
CA LYS A 273 52.01 25.93 -3.18
C LYS A 273 51.22 24.66 -2.84
N ALA A 274 51.57 23.89 -1.81
CA ALA A 274 50.83 22.65 -1.52
C ALA A 274 49.35 22.93 -1.21
N ARG A 275 48.43 22.19 -1.83
CA ARG A 275 46.98 22.42 -1.68
C ARG A 275 46.34 21.32 -0.83
N GLU A 276 45.41 21.71 0.03
CA GLU A 276 44.50 20.74 0.64
C GLU A 276 43.63 20.14 -0.46
N GLY A 277 43.34 18.85 -0.32
CA GLY A 277 42.32 18.21 -1.13
C GLY A 277 40.97 18.84 -0.85
N LYS A 278 40.11 18.88 -1.85
CA LYS A 278 38.72 19.27 -1.71
C LYS A 278 37.92 18.12 -1.11
N GLN A 279 36.81 18.46 -0.44
CA GLN A 279 35.81 17.45 -0.12
C GLN A 279 35.28 16.82 -1.42
N GLY A 280 35.09 15.51 -1.41
CA GLY A 280 34.43 14.81 -2.50
C GLY A 280 33.00 15.34 -2.71
N LEU A 281 32.42 15.01 -3.87
CA LEU A 281 31.01 15.32 -4.11
C LEU A 281 30.11 14.42 -3.27
N ASP A 282 28.94 14.91 -2.91
CA ASP A 282 27.91 14.08 -2.29
C ASP A 282 27.42 12.98 -3.25
N GLY A 283 26.95 11.88 -2.68
CA GLY A 283 26.27 10.82 -3.40
C GLY A 283 24.99 11.31 -4.05
N SER A 284 24.57 10.65 -5.13
CA SER A 284 23.26 10.93 -5.73
C SER A 284 22.14 10.45 -4.81
N VAL A 285 20.96 11.07 -4.93
CA VAL A 285 19.74 10.61 -4.25
C VAL A 285 19.40 9.17 -4.71
N GLY A 286 18.81 8.38 -3.81
CA GLY A 286 18.26 7.07 -4.14
C GLY A 286 17.10 7.16 -5.14
N ALA A 287 16.73 6.05 -5.75
CA ALA A 287 15.55 6.04 -6.61
C ALA A 287 14.27 6.16 -5.76
N SER A 288 13.27 6.89 -6.25
CA SER A 288 11.92 6.83 -5.67
C SER A 288 11.28 5.49 -5.96
N GLY A 289 10.44 5.01 -5.05
CA GLY A 289 9.61 3.84 -5.27
C GLY A 289 8.55 4.11 -6.34
N LEU A 290 8.03 3.02 -6.92
CA LEU A 290 6.90 3.08 -7.85
C LEU A 290 5.58 3.25 -7.07
N PRO A 291 4.54 3.88 -7.65
CA PRO A 291 3.18 3.81 -7.12
C PRO A 291 2.69 2.36 -7.02
N GLY A 292 1.81 2.09 -6.06
CA GLY A 292 1.10 0.83 -5.96
C GLY A 292 0.03 0.68 -7.04
N ASN A 293 -0.43 -0.55 -7.25
CA ASN A 293 -1.54 -0.81 -8.17
C ASN A 293 -2.87 -0.35 -7.54
N PRO A 294 -3.82 0.21 -8.31
CA PRO A 294 -5.17 0.41 -7.83
C PRO A 294 -5.85 -0.95 -7.56
N GLY A 295 -6.88 -0.95 -6.71
CA GLY A 295 -7.76 -2.10 -6.55
C GLY A 295 -8.64 -2.32 -7.78
N ALA A 296 -9.39 -3.41 -7.78
CA ALA A 296 -10.37 -3.73 -8.80
C ALA A 296 -11.79 -3.30 -8.40
N GLU A 297 -12.60 -2.97 -9.40
CA GLU A 297 -14.06 -2.92 -9.23
C GLU A 297 -14.60 -4.35 -9.27
N GLN A 298 -15.27 -4.75 -8.19
CA GLN A 298 -15.78 -6.10 -7.97
C GLN A 298 -17.28 -6.18 -8.30
N SER A 299 -17.80 -7.40 -8.48
CA SER A 299 -19.13 -7.67 -9.03
C SER A 299 -20.30 -7.08 -8.24
N LEU A 300 -21.39 -6.82 -8.96
CA LEU A 300 -22.66 -6.34 -8.45
C LEU A 300 -23.75 -7.25 -9.00
N CYS A 301 -24.69 -7.68 -8.16
CA CYS A 301 -25.95 -8.22 -8.65
C CYS A 301 -27.14 -7.70 -7.86
N ILE A 302 -28.15 -7.20 -8.57
CA ILE A 302 -29.39 -6.67 -8.02
C ILE A 302 -30.55 -7.46 -8.61
N THR A 303 -31.34 -8.07 -7.74
CA THR A 303 -32.54 -8.83 -8.10
C THR A 303 -33.77 -8.13 -7.52
N ARG A 304 -34.71 -7.76 -8.39
CA ARG A 304 -35.99 -7.11 -8.04
C ARG A 304 -37.13 -7.80 -8.76
N GLN A 305 -38.08 -8.41 -8.04
CA GLN A 305 -39.35 -8.92 -8.59
C GLN A 305 -39.28 -9.37 -10.09
N GLN A 306 -38.36 -10.30 -10.41
CA GLN A 306 -38.12 -10.89 -11.75
C GLN A 306 -37.12 -10.18 -12.69
N VAL A 307 -36.56 -9.02 -12.34
CA VAL A 307 -35.44 -8.40 -13.06
C VAL A 307 -34.14 -8.71 -12.31
N ILE A 308 -33.19 -9.34 -13.01
CA ILE A 308 -31.85 -9.60 -12.52
C ILE A 308 -30.90 -8.73 -13.34
N GLU A 309 -30.19 -7.82 -12.65
CA GLU A 309 -29.13 -7.00 -13.21
C GLU A 309 -27.83 -7.38 -12.50
N CYS A 310 -26.92 -8.10 -13.18
CA CYS A 310 -25.58 -8.31 -12.68
C CYS A 310 -24.54 -7.65 -13.60
N ILE A 311 -23.53 -7.00 -13.02
CA ILE A 311 -22.43 -6.27 -13.71
C ILE A 311 -21.09 -6.61 -13.08
#